data_AF-A0A4U6BBR4-F1
#
_entry.id   AF-A0A4U6BBR4-F1
#
_cell.length_a   1.000
_cell.length_b   1.000
_cell.length_c   1.000
_cell.angle_alpha   90.00
_cell.angle_beta   90.00
_cell.angle_gamma   90.00
#
_symmetry.space_group_name_H-M   'P 1'
#
loop_
_entity.id
_entity.type
_entity.pdbx_description
1 polymer ?
#
loop_
_entity_poly.entity_id
_entity_poly.type
_entity_poly.pdbx_seq_one_letter_code
_entity_poly.pdbx_strand_id
1 'polypeptide(L)'
;MPNDDDPDAKDRARRGLLRLMLKLPVVRDRLRMFAGTSPALEALCEAYEDAIVTLARLQRESSQADDGLLQEYIVVCREIEGEVVEYCLSRTIP
;
A
#
# COMPACT_ATOMS: atom_id res chain seq x y z
N MET A 1 -15.94 -10.26 15.66
CA MET A 1 -14.64 -10.93 15.46
C MET A 1 -14.19 -10.54 14.06
N PRO A 2 -13.10 -9.77 13.90
CA PRO A 2 -12.51 -9.62 12.57
C PRO A 2 -12.05 -11.00 12.12
N ASN A 3 -12.40 -11.35 10.88
CA ASN A 3 -12.12 -12.65 10.31
C ASN A 3 -10.67 -12.58 9.80
N ASP A 4 -9.70 -12.89 10.67
CA ASP A 4 -8.25 -12.78 10.39
C ASP A 4 -7.73 -13.82 9.36
N ASP A 5 -8.62 -14.66 8.80
CA ASP A 5 -8.33 -15.68 7.78
C ASP A 5 -8.92 -15.29 6.40
N ASP A 6 -8.76 -14.04 5.95
CA ASP A 6 -8.85 -13.73 4.51
C ASP A 6 -7.50 -14.07 3.86
N PRO A 7 -7.35 -15.22 3.17
CA PRO A 7 -6.10 -15.58 2.54
C PRO A 7 -5.68 -14.57 1.45
N ASP A 8 -6.65 -13.85 0.88
CA ASP A 8 -6.39 -12.84 -0.14
C ASP A 8 -5.81 -11.57 0.46
N ALA A 9 -6.17 -11.20 1.69
CA ALA A 9 -5.63 -10.04 2.40
C ALA A 9 -4.12 -10.15 2.60
N LYS A 10 -3.64 -11.32 3.03
CA LYS A 10 -2.20 -11.57 3.21
C LYS A 10 -1.43 -11.51 1.89
N ASP A 11 -2.01 -12.02 0.80
CA ASP A 11 -1.37 -11.96 -0.52
C ASP A 11 -1.41 -10.53 -1.09
N ARG A 12 -2.50 -9.78 -0.87
CA ARG A 12 -2.58 -8.33 -1.17
C ARG A 12 -1.51 -7.55 -0.42
N ALA A 13 -1.40 -7.72 0.89
CA ALA A 13 -0.38 -7.08 1.72
C ALA A 13 1.04 -7.41 1.21
N ARG A 14 1.30 -8.66 0.83
CA ARG A 14 2.59 -9.06 0.26
C ARG A 14 2.88 -8.36 -1.07
N ARG A 15 1.92 -8.27 -1.99
CA ARG A 15 2.10 -7.55 -3.26
C ARG A 15 2.30 -6.05 -3.04
N GLY A 16 1.51 -5.46 -2.15
CA GLY A 16 1.63 -4.06 -1.76
C GLY A 16 3.00 -3.73 -1.19
N LEU A 17 3.51 -4.57 -0.28
CA LEU A 17 4.87 -4.46 0.27
C LEU A 17 5.93 -4.43 -0.84
N LEU A 18 5.86 -5.37 -1.79
CA LEU A 18 6.82 -5.43 -2.90
C LEU A 18 6.80 -4.15 -3.75
N ARG A 19 5.60 -3.62 -4.04
CA ARG A 19 5.46 -2.38 -4.81
C ARG A 19 5.96 -1.17 -4.02
N LEU A 20 5.63 -1.07 -2.74
CA LEU A 20 6.12 0.00 -1.85
C LEU A 20 7.65 -0.03 -1.73
N MET A 21 8.27 -1.20 -1.61
CA MET A 21 9.72 -1.33 -1.57
C MET A 21 10.43 -0.87 -2.86
N LEU A 22 9.76 -0.97 -4.02
CA LEU A 22 10.26 -0.45 -5.29
C LEU A 22 10.05 1.07 -5.39
N LYS A 23 8.93 1.57 -4.87
CA LYS A 23 8.56 3.00 -4.90
C LYS A 23 9.29 3.84 -3.87
N LEU A 24 9.58 3.27 -2.70
CA LEU A 24 10.11 3.97 -1.53
C LEU A 24 11.48 3.38 -1.13
N PRO A 25 12.51 3.52 -1.98
CA PRO A 25 13.82 2.91 -1.72
C PRO A 25 14.46 3.42 -0.43
N VAL A 26 14.15 4.65 -0.01
CA VAL A 26 14.68 5.29 1.20
C VAL A 26 14.27 4.57 2.49
N VAL A 27 13.11 3.92 2.53
CA VAL A 27 12.63 3.15 3.69
C VAL A 27 12.57 1.65 3.43
N ARG A 28 13.12 1.16 2.32
CA ARG A 28 13.04 -0.25 1.91
C ARG A 28 13.54 -1.22 2.98
N ASP A 29 14.65 -0.91 3.62
CA ASP A 29 15.24 -1.81 4.62
C ASP A 29 14.38 -1.85 5.90
N ARG A 30 13.74 -0.73 6.27
CA ARG A 30 12.76 -0.68 7.37
C ARG A 30 11.48 -1.43 7.02
N LEU A 31 10.97 -1.27 5.79
CA LEU A 31 9.82 -2.04 5.28
C LEU A 31 10.05 -3.55 5.39
N ARG A 32 11.24 -4.02 4.98
CA ARG A 32 11.62 -5.44 5.13
C ARG A 32 11.66 -5.90 6.58
N MET A 33 12.17 -5.06 7.48
CA MET A 33 12.30 -5.37 8.90
C MET A 33 10.93 -5.50 9.59
N PHE A 34 9.99 -4.62 9.25
CA PHE A 34 8.66 -4.59 9.87
C PHE A 34 7.64 -5.52 9.19
N ALA A 35 7.93 -6.00 7.99
CA ALA A 35 7.08 -6.97 7.30
C ALA A 35 6.89 -8.24 8.15
N GLY A 36 5.65 -8.73 8.28
CA GLY A 36 5.35 -9.94 9.06
C GLY A 36 5.32 -9.72 10.58
N THR A 37 5.70 -8.54 11.07
CA THR A 37 5.77 -8.23 12.52
C THR A 37 4.87 -7.09 12.94
N SER A 38 4.39 -6.28 11.99
CA SER A 38 3.45 -5.18 12.25
C SER A 38 2.16 -5.34 11.47
N PRO A 39 1.04 -5.64 12.16
CA PRO A 39 -0.29 -5.65 11.55
C PRO A 39 -0.68 -4.30 10.94
N ALA A 40 -0.24 -3.19 11.55
CA ALA A 40 -0.50 -1.86 11.04
C ALA A 40 0.21 -1.61 9.70
N LEU A 41 1.46 -2.07 9.55
CA LEU A 41 2.16 -1.97 8.27
C LEU A 41 1.56 -2.91 7.22
N GLU A 42 1.12 -4.10 7.63
CA GLU A 42 0.44 -5.04 6.73
C GLU A 42 -0.86 -4.46 6.17
N ALA A 43 -1.66 -3.80 7.01
CA ALA A 43 -2.88 -3.10 6.59
C ALA A 43 -2.57 -1.96 5.59
N LEU A 44 -1.52 -1.16 5.81
CA LEU A 44 -1.09 -0.13 4.87
C LEU A 44 -0.64 -0.74 3.52
N CYS A 45 0.06 -1.88 3.57
CA CYS A 45 0.48 -2.57 2.36
C CYS A 45 -0.72 -3.14 1.59
N GLU A 46 -1.70 -3.72 2.29
CA GLU A 46 -2.94 -4.20 1.67
C GLU A 46 -3.71 -3.06 1.00
N ALA A 47 -3.94 -1.97 1.73
CA ALA A 47 -4.65 -0.80 1.20
C ALA A 47 -3.95 -0.20 -0.02
N TYR A 48 -2.61 -0.17 -0.02
CA TYR A 48 -1.85 0.29 -1.17
C TYR A 48 -2.01 -0.63 -2.38
N GLU A 49 -2.03 -1.96 -2.19
CA GLU A 49 -2.28 -2.90 -3.28
C GLU A 49 -3.67 -2.68 -3.90
N ASP A 50 -4.70 -2.52 -3.07
CA ASP A 50 -6.07 -2.26 -3.52
C ASP A 50 -6.19 -0.95 -4.29
N ALA A 51 -5.56 0.11 -3.79
CA ALA A 51 -5.54 1.41 -4.44
C ALA A 51 -4.85 1.35 -5.81
N ILE A 52 -3.68 0.70 -5.90
CA ILE A 52 -2.94 0.58 -7.17
C ILE A 52 -3.67 -0.32 -8.16
N VAL A 53 -4.26 -1.43 -7.72
CA VAL A 53 -5.04 -2.31 -8.60
C VAL A 53 -6.24 -1.56 -9.18
N THR A 54 -6.94 -0.79 -8.34
CA THR A 54 -8.08 0.02 -8.79
C THR A 54 -7.64 1.13 -9.74
N LEU A 55 -6.56 1.86 -9.41
CA LEU A 55 -5.99 2.89 -10.27
C LEU A 55 -5.59 2.31 -11.63
N ALA A 56 -4.91 1.17 -11.66
CA ALA A 56 -4.50 0.50 -12.90
C ALA A 56 -5.71 0.03 -13.73
N ARG A 57 -6.81 -0.36 -13.08
CA ARG A 57 -8.06 -0.70 -13.77
C ARG A 57 -8.68 0.55 -14.41
N LEU A 58 -8.82 1.64 -13.66
CA LEU A 58 -9.33 2.93 -14.16
C LEU A 58 -8.50 3.47 -15.34
N GLN A 59 -7.17 3.35 -15.28
CA GLN A 59 -6.27 3.74 -16.37
C GLN A 59 -6.47 2.94 -17.65
N ARG A 60 -6.87 1.67 -17.56
CA ARG A 60 -7.15 0.83 -18.75
C ARG A 60 -8.54 1.11 -19.34
N GLU A 61 -9.48 1.52 -18.49
CA GLU A 61 -10.85 1.87 -18.87
C GLU A 61 -10.99 3.33 -19.33
N SER A 62 -9.87 4.06 -19.44
CA SER A 62 -9.76 5.52 -19.66
C SER A 62 -10.33 6.05 -20.99
N SER A 63 -10.99 5.22 -21.79
CA SER A 63 -11.92 5.70 -22.82
C SER A 63 -13.19 6.33 -22.22
N GLN A 64 -13.50 6.03 -20.95
CA GLN A 64 -14.69 6.50 -20.22
C GLN A 64 -14.44 6.85 -18.73
N ALA A 65 -13.23 6.66 -18.20
CA ALA A 65 -12.97 6.99 -16.80
C ALA A 65 -13.02 8.51 -16.58
N ASP A 66 -13.69 8.93 -15.52
CA ASP A 66 -13.68 10.32 -15.06
C ASP A 66 -12.24 10.66 -14.62
N ASP A 67 -11.61 11.61 -15.32
CA ASP A 67 -10.28 12.11 -14.98
C ASP A 67 -10.21 12.55 -13.51
N GLY A 68 -11.32 13.00 -12.92
CA GLY A 68 -11.44 13.31 -11.50
C GLY A 68 -11.22 12.09 -10.60
N LEU A 69 -11.92 10.99 -10.89
CA LEU A 69 -11.78 9.74 -10.13
C LEU A 69 -10.36 9.16 -10.23
N LEU A 70 -9.72 9.29 -11.40
CA LEU A 70 -8.33 8.89 -11.56
C LEU A 70 -7.40 9.70 -10.65
N GLN A 71 -7.59 11.02 -10.59
CA GLN A 71 -6.79 11.89 -9.71
C GLN A 71 -7.02 11.58 -8.23
N GLU A 72 -8.25 11.28 -7.83
CA GLU A 72 -8.55 10.86 -6.44
C GLU A 72 -7.75 9.62 -6.06
N TYR A 73 -7.73 8.58 -6.90
CA TYR A 73 -6.96 7.37 -6.61
C TYR A 73 -5.44 7.61 -6.63
N ILE A 74 -4.95 8.56 -7.43
CA ILE A 74 -3.53 8.97 -7.38
C ILE A 74 -3.21 9.62 -6.02
N VAL A 75 -4.09 10.47 -5.52
CA VAL A 75 -3.93 11.12 -4.20
C VAL A 75 -3.94 10.07 -3.10
N VAL A 76 -4.91 9.16 -3.10
CA VAL A 76 -4.98 8.06 -2.12
C VAL A 76 -3.70 7.23 -2.10
N CYS A 77 -3.15 6.87 -3.27
CA CYS A 77 -1.88 6.14 -3.33
C CYS A 77 -0.73 6.92 -2.66
N ARG A 78 -0.66 8.24 -2.88
CA ARG A 78 0.38 9.10 -2.29
C ARG A 78 0.21 9.28 -0.79
N GLU A 79 -1.02 9.37 -0.30
CA GLU A 79 -1.30 9.46 1.14
C GLU A 79 -0.83 8.19 1.85
N ILE A 80 -1.16 7.02 1.30
CA ILE A 80 -0.70 5.73 1.86
C ILE A 80 0.84 5.63 1.81
N GLU A 81 1.48 6.03 0.70
CA GLU A 81 2.94 6.10 0.61
C GLU A 81 3.54 6.99 1.71
N GLY A 82 2.92 8.15 1.99
CA GLY A 82 3.32 9.07 3.05
C GLY A 82 3.22 8.45 4.44
N GLU A 83 2.08 7.83 4.75
CA GLU A 83 1.85 7.12 6.02
C GLU A 83 2.86 5.99 6.23
N VAL A 84 3.19 5.24 5.18
CA VAL A 84 4.22 4.18 5.23
C VAL A 84 5.60 4.74 5.54
N VAL A 85 5.98 5.86 4.92
CA VAL A 85 7.25 6.54 5.20
C VAL A 85 7.28 7.03 6.64
N GLU A 86 6.22 7.69 7.11
CA GLU A 86 6.12 8.18 8.48
C GLU A 86 6.19 7.03 9.48
N TYR A 87 5.43 5.96 9.25
CA TYR A 87 5.46 4.74 10.07
C TYR A 87 6.88 4.16 10.17
N CYS A 88 7.57 4.05 9.02
CA CYS A 88 8.92 3.52 8.98
C CYS A 88 9.91 4.42 9.70
N LEU A 89 9.81 5.75 9.56
CA LEU A 89 10.78 6.70 10.12
C LEU A 89 10.58 6.97 11.61
N SER A 90 9.34 7.03 12.07
CA SER A 90 8.96 7.32 13.47
C SER A 90 9.26 6.18 14.45
N ARG A 91 9.30 4.93 13.97
CA ARG A 91 9.64 3.78 14.81
C ARG A 91 11.16 3.68 14.96
N THR A 92 11.63 4.00 16.16
CA THR A 92 12.99 3.69 16.60
C THR A 92 13.01 2.24 17.07
N ILE A 93 14.00 1.48 16.60
CA ILE A 93 14.26 0.10 17.06
C ILE A 93 14.62 0.18 18.55
N PRO A 94 14.00 -0.58 19.46
CA PRO A 94 14.49 -0.69 20.83
C PRO A 94 15.84 -1.40 20.90
#